data_AF-A0A0D5NHH7-F1
#
_entry.id   AF-A0A0D5NHH7-F1
#
_cell.length_a   1.000
_cell.length_b   1.000
_cell.length_c   1.000
_cell.angle_alpha   90.00
_cell.angle_beta   90.00
_cell.angle_gamma   90.00
#
_symmetry.space_group_name_H-M   'P 1'
#
loop_
_entity.id
_entity.type
_entity.pdbx_description
1 polymer ?
#
loop_
_entity_poly.entity_id
_entity_poly.type
_entity_poly.pdbx_seq_one_letter_code
_entity_poly.pdbx_strand_id
1 'polypeptide(L)'
;MIGNRTYRRKAASDCPRTNGSTNARGSAVLFVFAALMVFLIVAGCSPASEGQAPGEENTAPMNNPNTSDSTKPVDKTNPADKKDGGSATADGAEEAARILARAQQATAAVSGFNLAMSLQQVLVTGEDTSKLSMTNTGHMELKPLAMKQTTKTDLDGEASTIVSYLTPDGYYMHDLTNKEWSQMDPSEIPKIKETLSDFQTAPSAELAKIAKYADHFSVKENEDDGKTTVVYDGDGIDSDAKALTMELLRSTLGTDQMEQQVKDSINVKSLAYSLTFDRATGYPLQLKAEGDVTVEYEPGKPSKLHQTFVLTYSGWNEKAAVTVPKEGRDAPSVIPPSEELLDELTEGLPAS
;
A
#
# COMPACT_ATOMS: atom_id res chain seq x y z
N MET A 1 -64.35 73.68 -9.43
CA MET A 1 -63.75 74.44 -10.56
C MET A 1 -62.23 74.34 -10.44
N ILE A 2 -61.58 73.86 -11.52
CA ILE A 2 -60.16 74.03 -11.89
C ILE A 2 -59.15 73.47 -10.86
N GLY A 3 -58.40 72.38 -11.06
CA GLY A 3 -57.88 71.78 -12.28
C GLY A 3 -56.41 72.13 -12.44
N ASN A 4 -55.49 71.18 -12.21
CA ASN A 4 -54.33 71.04 -13.08
C ASN A 4 -53.76 69.62 -13.08
N ARG A 5 -53.67 69.09 -14.29
CA ARG A 5 -53.07 67.82 -14.67
C ARG A 5 -51.62 68.07 -15.04
N THR A 6 -50.75 67.11 -14.74
CA THR A 6 -49.62 66.83 -15.62
C THR A 6 -49.41 65.32 -15.72
N TYR A 7 -49.72 64.81 -16.90
CA TYR A 7 -49.44 63.48 -17.41
C TYR A 7 -48.00 63.45 -17.96
N ARG A 8 -47.22 62.38 -17.73
CA ARG A 8 -46.25 61.90 -18.73
C ARG A 8 -45.94 60.40 -18.61
N ARG A 9 -46.42 59.69 -19.64
CA ARG A 9 -45.89 58.53 -20.41
C ARG A 9 -45.47 57.22 -19.71
N LYS A 10 -46.22 56.18 -20.13
CA LYS A 10 -45.86 54.77 -20.32
C LYS A 10 -44.61 54.57 -21.22
N ALA A 11 -43.81 53.56 -20.88
CA ALA A 11 -43.24 52.51 -21.76
C ALA A 11 -43.00 51.29 -20.85
N ALA A 12 -43.75 50.20 -20.98
CA ALA A 12 -43.51 49.07 -21.89
C ALA A 12 -42.26 48.25 -21.51
N SER A 13 -42.52 47.15 -20.80
CA SER A 13 -42.00 45.79 -21.03
C SER A 13 -40.57 45.65 -21.57
N ASP A 14 -39.69 45.09 -20.73
CA ASP A 14 -38.59 44.24 -21.19
C ASP A 14 -38.34 43.10 -20.19
N CYS A 15 -38.26 41.88 -20.74
CA CYS A 15 -37.97 40.63 -20.05
C CYS A 15 -36.63 40.66 -19.30
N PRO A 16 -36.46 39.89 -18.20
CA PRO A 16 -35.13 39.51 -17.75
C PRO A 16 -34.54 38.54 -18.78
N ARG A 17 -33.61 39.05 -19.60
CA ARG A 17 -32.78 38.24 -20.47
C ARG A 17 -31.73 37.53 -19.61
N THR A 18 -31.89 36.22 -19.52
CA THR A 18 -30.84 35.23 -19.33
C THR A 18 -29.71 35.47 -20.34
N ASN A 19 -28.46 35.56 -19.89
CA ASN A 19 -27.28 34.91 -20.49
C ASN A 19 -25.98 35.35 -19.80
N GLY A 20 -25.10 34.38 -19.59
CA GLY A 20 -23.77 34.52 -18.98
C GLY A 20 -23.48 33.31 -18.08
N SER A 21 -23.64 32.09 -18.59
CA SER A 21 -22.50 31.30 -19.08
C SER A 21 -21.52 30.95 -17.96
N THR A 22 -21.85 29.85 -17.27
CA THR A 22 -20.94 28.75 -16.95
C THR A 22 -19.44 29.04 -17.11
N ASN A 23 -18.78 29.23 -15.98
CA ASN A 23 -17.44 28.70 -15.74
C ASN A 23 -17.40 28.15 -14.30
N ALA A 24 -18.21 27.12 -14.06
CA ALA A 24 -18.00 26.17 -12.98
C ALA A 24 -17.20 24.98 -13.55
N ARG A 25 -15.96 25.27 -13.97
CA ARG A 25 -14.94 24.27 -14.32
C ARG A 25 -13.75 24.59 -13.43
N GLY A 26 -13.79 24.08 -12.20
CA GLY A 26 -12.73 24.36 -11.23
C GLY A 26 -12.99 23.80 -9.84
N SER A 27 -13.71 22.69 -9.70
CA SER A 27 -13.85 21.98 -8.40
C SER A 27 -14.17 20.48 -8.53
N ALA A 28 -14.11 19.90 -9.74
CA ALA A 28 -14.38 18.47 -9.94
C ALA A 28 -13.12 17.60 -10.06
N VAL A 29 -11.93 18.20 -10.09
CA VAL A 29 -10.65 17.50 -10.33
C VAL A 29 -9.90 17.16 -9.03
N LEU A 30 -10.29 17.73 -7.88
CA LEU A 30 -9.59 17.49 -6.61
C LEU A 30 -10.19 16.38 -5.74
N PHE A 31 -11.42 15.92 -6.02
CA PHE A 31 -12.09 14.88 -5.22
C PHE A 31 -11.63 13.44 -5.50
N VAL A 32 -10.76 13.26 -6.49
CA VAL A 32 -10.25 11.94 -6.91
C VAL A 32 -9.16 11.42 -5.96
N PHE A 33 -8.46 12.28 -5.22
CA PHE A 33 -7.29 11.87 -4.42
C PHE A 33 -7.62 11.06 -3.15
N ALA A 34 -8.84 11.14 -2.62
CA ALA A 34 -9.19 10.46 -1.36
C ALA A 34 -9.59 8.98 -1.54
N ALA A 35 -9.96 8.56 -2.76
CA ALA A 35 -10.28 7.17 -3.09
C ALA A 35 -9.07 6.37 -3.61
N LEU A 36 -7.91 7.03 -3.73
CA LEU A 36 -6.83 6.60 -4.63
C LEU A 36 -5.54 6.22 -3.89
N MET A 37 -5.63 5.45 -2.79
CA MET A 37 -4.43 4.81 -2.21
C MET A 37 -4.16 3.40 -2.74
N VAL A 38 -4.98 2.90 -3.67
CA VAL A 38 -4.75 1.60 -4.34
C VAL A 38 -4.28 1.74 -5.79
N PHE A 39 -4.26 2.95 -6.37
CA PHE A 39 -4.01 3.15 -7.82
C PHE A 39 -2.87 4.12 -8.17
N LEU A 40 -1.86 4.29 -7.31
CA LEU A 40 -0.64 5.02 -7.70
C LEU A 40 0.39 4.06 -8.31
N ILE A 41 0.06 3.50 -9.47
CA ILE A 41 1.02 2.82 -10.34
C ILE A 41 1.06 3.57 -11.67
N VAL A 42 2.17 4.33 -11.82
CA VAL A 42 2.86 4.72 -13.06
C VAL A 42 2.15 5.73 -13.97
N ALA A 43 2.52 7.00 -13.79
CA ALA A 43 2.73 7.93 -14.89
C ALA A 43 4.19 8.43 -14.82
N GLY A 44 5.13 7.59 -15.29
CA GLY A 44 6.53 7.98 -15.44
C GLY A 44 6.74 8.68 -16.77
N CYS A 45 7.00 10.00 -16.72
CA CYS A 45 7.34 10.85 -17.85
C CYS A 45 8.62 10.37 -18.56
N SER A 46 8.55 10.21 -19.88
CA SER A 46 9.70 9.99 -20.76
C SER A 46 10.02 11.30 -21.49
N PRO A 47 11.23 11.89 -21.40
CA PRO A 47 11.62 12.91 -22.35
C PRO A 47 12.04 12.26 -23.68
N ALA A 48 11.43 12.74 -24.76
CA ALA A 48 11.72 12.37 -26.13
C ALA A 48 13.16 12.75 -26.53
N SER A 49 13.89 11.82 -27.14
CA SER A 49 14.99 12.14 -28.04
C SER A 49 14.68 11.56 -29.42
N GLU A 50 14.33 12.44 -30.36
CA GLU A 50 14.27 12.16 -31.78
C GLU A 50 15.65 11.86 -32.36
N GLY A 51 15.68 10.89 -33.28
CA GLY A 51 16.64 10.85 -34.39
C GLY A 51 17.64 9.70 -34.35
N GLN A 52 17.36 8.64 -35.13
CA GLN A 52 18.07 8.36 -36.40
C GLN A 52 18.01 6.86 -36.75
N ALA A 53 17.43 6.55 -37.91
CA ALA A 53 17.57 5.27 -38.60
C ALA A 53 18.50 5.44 -39.83
N PRO A 54 18.78 4.39 -40.61
CA PRO A 54 19.70 3.30 -40.28
C PRO A 54 20.84 3.22 -41.31
N GLY A 55 21.96 2.58 -40.95
CA GLY A 55 23.07 2.29 -41.86
C GLY A 55 23.52 0.84 -41.73
N GLU A 56 23.24 0.05 -42.75
CA GLU A 56 23.81 -1.28 -43.00
C GLU A 56 25.34 -1.23 -43.12
N GLU A 57 26.07 -2.18 -42.53
CA GLU A 57 27.13 -2.88 -43.29
C GLU A 57 27.46 -4.25 -42.68
N ASN A 58 27.40 -5.25 -43.56
CA ASN A 58 27.86 -6.62 -43.37
C ASN A 58 29.38 -6.67 -43.19
N THR A 59 29.90 -7.60 -42.38
CA THR A 59 30.76 -8.72 -42.84
C THR A 59 31.25 -9.55 -41.65
N ALA A 60 30.99 -10.85 -41.72
CA ALA A 60 31.66 -11.90 -40.97
C ALA A 60 32.93 -12.37 -41.74
N PRO A 61 33.58 -13.48 -41.37
CA PRO A 61 34.28 -13.83 -40.11
C PRO A 61 35.75 -14.26 -40.40
N MET A 62 36.58 -14.53 -39.39
CA MET A 62 37.53 -15.69 -39.39
C MET A 62 38.44 -15.80 -38.14
N ASN A 63 38.49 -17.04 -37.62
CA ASN A 63 39.63 -17.83 -37.11
C ASN A 63 40.60 -17.32 -36.01
N ASN A 64 40.48 -17.90 -34.80
CA ASN A 64 41.31 -18.98 -34.18
C ASN A 64 42.85 -19.00 -34.39
N PRO A 65 43.64 -19.82 -33.64
CA PRO A 65 43.89 -20.02 -32.19
C PRO A 65 45.40 -19.87 -31.80
N ASN A 66 45.73 -19.84 -30.50
CA ASN A 66 46.91 -20.48 -29.82
C ASN A 66 47.11 -19.81 -28.44
N THR A 67 47.15 -20.47 -27.26
CA THR A 67 47.86 -21.63 -26.65
C THR A 67 48.83 -21.16 -25.56
N SER A 68 48.80 -21.95 -24.47
CA SER A 68 49.81 -22.14 -23.42
C SER A 68 50.08 -21.04 -22.40
N ASP A 69 50.50 -21.30 -21.17
CA ASP A 69 50.44 -22.43 -20.20
C ASP A 69 51.30 -21.93 -19.00
N SER A 70 50.92 -22.33 -17.77
CA SER A 70 51.75 -22.48 -16.57
C SER A 70 52.39 -21.25 -15.88
N THR A 71 51.96 -20.95 -14.64
CA THR A 71 52.61 -21.43 -13.39
C THR A 71 51.96 -20.84 -12.10
N LYS A 72 51.89 -21.70 -11.08
CA LYS A 72 51.36 -21.59 -9.68
C LYS A 72 52.38 -20.87 -8.74
N PRO A 73 52.24 -20.84 -7.39
CA PRO A 73 51.17 -20.41 -6.45
C PRO A 73 51.65 -19.30 -5.47
N VAL A 74 50.74 -18.59 -4.78
CA VAL A 74 51.01 -18.08 -3.41
C VAL A 74 49.80 -18.33 -2.52
N ASP A 75 50.08 -19.02 -1.42
CA ASP A 75 49.20 -19.36 -0.31
C ASP A 75 49.45 -18.35 0.84
N LYS A 76 48.38 -17.77 1.42
CA LYS A 76 48.15 -17.62 2.88
C LYS A 76 46.92 -16.77 3.25
N THR A 77 45.89 -17.48 3.72
CA THR A 77 45.10 -17.27 4.96
C THR A 77 44.47 -15.89 5.25
N ASN A 78 43.15 -15.67 4.99
CA ASN A 78 41.93 -15.97 5.81
C ASN A 78 41.65 -14.92 6.94
N PRO A 79 40.40 -14.64 7.42
CA PRO A 79 39.02 -14.99 7.01
C PRO A 79 38.14 -13.75 6.68
N ALA A 80 37.14 -13.77 5.78
CA ALA A 80 35.84 -14.45 5.86
C ALA A 80 34.95 -14.02 7.04
N ASP A 81 34.42 -12.79 6.99
CA ASP A 81 33.11 -12.46 7.57
C ASP A 81 32.03 -12.99 6.60
N LYS A 82 31.69 -14.27 6.76
CA LYS A 82 30.42 -14.80 6.29
C LYS A 82 29.37 -14.37 7.31
N LYS A 83 28.48 -13.45 6.92
CA LYS A 83 27.18 -13.33 7.57
C LYS A 83 26.50 -14.69 7.48
N ASP A 84 26.33 -15.30 8.64
CA ASP A 84 25.53 -16.50 8.86
C ASP A 84 24.07 -16.13 8.57
N GLY A 85 23.58 -16.48 7.38
CA GLY A 85 22.16 -16.51 7.09
C GLY A 85 21.57 -17.59 7.99
N GLY A 86 20.83 -17.17 9.02
CA GLY A 86 20.33 -18.02 10.07
C GLY A 86 19.36 -19.07 9.54
N SER A 87 19.89 -20.20 9.09
CA SER A 87 19.10 -21.40 8.85
C SER A 87 18.51 -21.87 10.17
N ALA A 88 17.18 -21.99 10.23
CA ALA A 88 16.47 -22.44 11.41
C ALA A 88 16.93 -23.86 11.79
N THR A 89 17.22 -24.08 13.08
CA THR A 89 17.44 -25.42 13.61
C THR A 89 16.08 -26.13 13.75
N ALA A 90 16.05 -27.46 13.67
CA ALA A 90 14.82 -28.24 13.82
C ALA A 90 14.05 -27.91 15.13
N ASP A 91 14.78 -27.65 16.22
CA ASP A 91 14.18 -27.25 17.50
C ASP A 91 13.60 -25.82 17.45
N GLY A 92 14.21 -24.92 16.68
CA GLY A 92 13.74 -23.54 16.49
C GLY A 92 12.48 -23.46 15.63
N ALA A 93 12.42 -24.27 14.58
CA ALA A 93 11.25 -24.45 13.72
C ALA A 93 10.00 -24.89 14.51
N GLU A 94 10.15 -25.93 15.34
CA GLU A 94 9.05 -26.44 16.16
C GLU A 94 8.56 -25.38 17.17
N GLU A 95 9.48 -24.64 17.81
CA GLU A 95 9.11 -23.57 18.72
C GLU A 95 8.42 -22.41 18.02
N ALA A 96 8.89 -21.99 16.83
CA ALA A 96 8.22 -20.98 16.02
C ALA A 96 6.77 -21.39 15.69
N ALA A 97 6.56 -22.65 15.30
CA ALA A 97 5.23 -23.20 15.03
C ALA A 97 4.33 -23.15 16.27
N ARG A 98 4.87 -23.52 17.46
CA ARG A 98 4.13 -23.43 18.74
C ARG A 98 3.72 -22.01 19.08
N ILE A 99 4.63 -21.05 18.93
CA ILE A 99 4.37 -19.63 19.20
C ILE A 99 3.27 -19.09 18.26
N LEU A 100 3.38 -19.36 16.96
CA LEU A 100 2.39 -18.92 15.96
C LEU A 100 1.02 -19.54 16.20
N ALA A 101 0.96 -20.84 16.51
CA ALA A 101 -0.30 -21.51 16.86
C ALA A 101 -0.94 -20.93 18.12
N ARG A 102 -0.14 -20.61 19.14
CA ARG A 102 -0.65 -19.94 20.35
C ARG A 102 -1.20 -18.56 20.04
N ALA A 103 -0.52 -17.78 19.20
CA ALA A 103 -0.98 -16.45 18.80
C ALA A 103 -2.27 -16.51 17.97
N GLN A 104 -2.38 -17.48 17.06
CA GLN A 104 -3.62 -17.76 16.34
C GLN A 104 -4.77 -18.03 17.32
N GLN A 105 -4.57 -18.88 18.33
CA GLN A 105 -5.59 -19.19 19.34
C GLN A 105 -5.98 -17.97 20.17
N ALA A 106 -4.99 -17.19 20.63
CA ALA A 106 -5.23 -15.97 21.40
C ALA A 106 -6.08 -14.97 20.62
N THR A 107 -5.84 -14.84 19.30
CA THR A 107 -6.53 -13.87 18.44
C THR A 107 -7.85 -14.36 17.84
N ALA A 108 -8.22 -15.64 17.98
CA ALA A 108 -9.40 -16.21 17.32
C ALA A 108 -10.74 -15.61 17.78
N ALA A 109 -10.81 -15.11 19.02
CA ALA A 109 -12.03 -14.62 19.65
C ALA A 109 -11.97 -13.13 20.03
N VAL A 110 -10.99 -12.38 19.50
CA VAL A 110 -10.85 -10.95 19.84
C VAL A 110 -12.02 -10.14 19.29
N SER A 111 -12.51 -9.18 20.08
CA SER A 111 -13.61 -8.32 19.67
C SER A 111 -13.13 -7.07 18.94
N GLY A 112 -11.98 -6.54 19.33
CA GLY A 112 -11.40 -5.32 18.79
C GLY A 112 -9.99 -5.06 19.32
N PHE A 113 -9.31 -4.09 18.72
CA PHE A 113 -7.95 -3.69 19.08
C PHE A 113 -7.60 -2.33 18.46
N ASN A 114 -6.55 -1.71 18.98
CA ASN A 114 -5.91 -0.54 18.39
C ASN A 114 -4.77 -0.96 17.48
N LEU A 115 -4.61 -0.23 16.38
CA LEU A 115 -3.64 -0.51 15.32
C LEU A 115 -2.81 0.74 15.03
N ALA A 116 -1.51 0.55 14.86
CA ALA A 116 -0.58 1.56 14.35
C ALA A 116 0.30 0.93 13.26
N MET A 117 0.22 1.48 12.06
CA MET A 117 0.90 1.01 10.86
C MET A 117 1.81 2.11 10.32
N SER A 118 2.98 1.71 9.81
CA SER A 118 3.92 2.55 9.08
C SER A 118 4.39 1.78 7.85
N LEU A 119 4.30 2.41 6.69
CA LEU A 119 4.79 1.90 5.42
C LEU A 119 5.74 2.95 4.82
N GLN A 120 6.92 2.52 4.42
CA GLN A 120 7.85 3.32 3.63
C GLN A 120 8.19 2.52 2.38
N GLN A 121 8.08 3.15 1.22
CA GLN A 121 8.38 2.56 -0.06
C GLN A 121 9.25 3.49 -0.88
N VAL A 122 10.24 2.91 -1.55
CA VAL A 122 11.07 3.60 -2.54
C VAL A 122 11.03 2.76 -3.81
N LEU A 123 10.44 3.32 -4.85
CA LEU A 123 10.35 2.72 -6.18
C LEU A 123 11.36 3.41 -7.09
N VAL A 124 12.25 2.64 -7.71
CA VAL A 124 13.22 3.13 -8.69
C VAL A 124 12.94 2.48 -10.04
N THR A 125 12.67 3.29 -11.05
CA THR A 125 12.40 2.87 -12.43
C THR A 125 13.33 3.64 -13.36
N GLY A 126 14.34 2.97 -13.91
CA GLY A 126 15.38 3.66 -14.69
C GLY A 126 16.11 4.71 -13.85
N GLU A 127 16.01 5.98 -14.24
CA GLU A 127 16.58 7.12 -13.51
C GLU A 127 15.60 7.76 -12.52
N ASP A 128 14.31 7.42 -12.61
CA ASP A 128 13.26 7.99 -11.77
C ASP A 128 13.18 7.28 -10.42
N THR A 129 12.94 8.06 -9.37
CA THR A 129 12.73 7.56 -8.00
C THR A 129 11.48 8.20 -7.43
N SER A 130 10.51 7.37 -7.02
CA SER A 130 9.33 7.79 -6.27
C SER A 130 9.38 7.24 -4.85
N LYS A 131 8.91 8.04 -3.89
CA LYS A 131 8.89 7.72 -2.46
C LYS A 131 7.50 7.87 -1.91
N LEU A 132 7.04 6.85 -1.22
CA LEU A 132 5.79 6.85 -0.48
C LEU A 132 6.07 6.58 1.00
N SER A 133 5.56 7.45 1.86
CA SER A 133 5.51 7.24 3.31
C SER A 133 4.07 7.31 3.76
N MET A 134 3.60 6.28 4.45
CA MET A 134 2.25 6.22 5.00
C MET A 134 2.30 5.83 6.47
N THR A 135 1.52 6.52 7.30
CA THR A 135 1.23 6.10 8.67
C THR A 135 -0.27 6.00 8.86
N ASN A 136 -0.73 4.96 9.52
CA ASN A 136 -2.14 4.78 9.85
C ASN A 136 -2.26 4.44 11.33
N THR A 137 -3.17 5.09 12.02
CA THR A 137 -3.47 4.78 13.42
C THR A 137 -4.96 4.71 13.61
N GLY A 138 -5.45 3.77 14.41
CA GLY A 138 -6.88 3.64 14.58
C GLY A 138 -7.32 2.55 15.54
N HIS A 139 -8.63 2.40 15.60
CA HIS A 139 -9.31 1.38 16.37
C HIS A 139 -10.17 0.53 15.43
N MET A 140 -10.15 -0.78 15.67
CA MET A 140 -10.87 -1.80 14.92
C MET A 140 -11.79 -2.57 15.89
N GLU A 141 -13.06 -2.69 15.55
CA GLU A 141 -14.01 -3.64 16.13
C GLU A 141 -14.32 -4.68 15.04
N LEU A 142 -14.23 -5.97 15.35
CA LEU A 142 -14.42 -7.05 14.37
C LEU A 142 -15.86 -7.54 14.25
N LYS A 143 -16.68 -7.36 15.31
CA LYS A 143 -18.06 -7.89 15.38
C LYS A 143 -19.02 -6.90 16.07
N PRO A 144 -19.81 -6.11 15.31
CA PRO A 144 -19.75 -5.94 13.86
C PRO A 144 -18.48 -5.21 13.42
N LEU A 145 -18.09 -5.37 12.15
CA LEU A 145 -16.93 -4.66 11.61
C LEU A 145 -17.19 -3.15 11.65
N ALA A 146 -16.41 -2.44 12.47
CA ALA A 146 -16.39 -1.00 12.52
C ALA A 146 -14.96 -0.53 12.79
N MET A 147 -14.55 0.57 12.17
CA MET A 147 -13.23 1.13 12.40
C MET A 147 -13.22 2.64 12.30
N LYS A 148 -12.30 3.25 13.05
CA LYS A 148 -11.91 4.64 12.88
C LYS A 148 -10.41 4.66 12.68
N GLN A 149 -9.95 5.24 11.59
CA GLN A 149 -8.54 5.35 11.29
C GLN A 149 -8.16 6.77 10.87
N THR A 150 -6.92 7.15 11.15
CA THR A 150 -6.29 8.35 10.63
C THR A 150 -5.09 7.91 9.82
N THR A 151 -5.17 8.10 8.51
CA THR A 151 -4.08 7.84 7.57
C THR A 151 -3.41 9.15 7.21
N LYS A 152 -2.08 9.19 7.33
CA LYS A 152 -1.24 10.25 6.77
C LYS A 152 -0.40 9.64 5.68
N THR A 153 -0.35 10.30 4.54
CA THR A 153 0.45 9.87 3.40
C THR A 153 1.28 11.02 2.90
N ASP A 154 2.50 10.74 2.48
CA ASP A 154 3.43 11.63 1.81
C ASP A 154 3.91 10.89 0.56
N LEU A 155 3.53 11.39 -0.61
CA LEU A 155 4.00 10.90 -1.89
C LEU A 155 4.87 11.99 -2.52
N ASP A 156 6.17 11.73 -2.66
CA ASP A 156 7.12 12.65 -3.28
C ASP A 156 7.06 14.10 -2.72
N GLY A 157 6.76 14.23 -1.43
CA GLY A 157 6.64 15.50 -0.71
C GLY A 157 5.23 16.07 -0.64
N GLU A 158 4.26 15.46 -1.32
CA GLU A 158 2.85 15.83 -1.26
C GLU A 158 2.15 15.10 -0.10
N ALA A 159 1.93 15.82 0.99
CA ALA A 159 1.32 15.27 2.19
C ALA A 159 -0.22 15.40 2.17
N SER A 160 -0.91 14.31 2.51
CA SER A 160 -2.35 14.27 2.77
C SER A 160 -2.65 13.62 4.11
N THR A 161 -3.78 13.99 4.73
CA THR A 161 -4.26 13.33 5.94
C THR A 161 -5.75 13.09 5.85
N ILE A 162 -6.16 11.84 5.98
CA ILE A 162 -7.55 11.41 5.89
C ILE A 162 -7.94 10.71 7.18
N VAL A 163 -9.08 11.10 7.75
CA VAL A 163 -9.74 10.35 8.82
C VAL A 163 -10.88 9.54 8.21
N SER A 164 -10.81 8.23 8.29
CA SER A 164 -11.84 7.32 7.77
C SER A 164 -12.63 6.67 8.90
N TYR A 165 -13.91 6.41 8.62
CA TYR A 165 -14.81 5.66 9.48
C TYR A 165 -15.51 4.60 8.63
N LEU A 166 -15.37 3.34 9.01
CA LEU A 166 -16.24 2.27 8.51
C LEU A 166 -17.19 1.87 9.63
N THR A 167 -18.46 1.79 9.31
CA THR A 167 -19.50 1.30 10.21
C THR A 167 -20.42 0.35 9.43
N PRO A 168 -21.34 -0.36 10.10
CA PRO A 168 -22.39 -1.11 9.41
C PRO A 168 -23.23 -0.25 8.46
N ASP A 169 -23.37 1.05 8.75
CA ASP A 169 -24.25 1.97 8.03
C ASP A 169 -23.58 2.64 6.83
N GLY A 170 -22.25 2.69 6.78
CA GLY A 170 -21.55 3.51 5.79
C GLY A 170 -20.04 3.54 5.95
N TYR A 171 -19.38 4.05 4.91
CA TYR A 171 -17.98 4.45 4.94
C TYR A 171 -17.88 5.96 4.71
N TYR A 172 -17.16 6.64 5.60
CA TYR A 172 -17.08 8.10 5.66
C TYR A 172 -15.62 8.52 5.70
N MET A 173 -15.29 9.60 5.02
CA MET A 173 -13.95 10.15 4.98
C MET A 173 -13.98 11.64 5.28
N HIS A 174 -12.99 12.10 6.03
CA HIS A 174 -12.72 13.49 6.25
C HIS A 174 -11.29 13.76 5.82
N ASP A 175 -11.14 14.44 4.69
CA ASP A 175 -9.85 14.93 4.25
C ASP A 175 -9.52 16.19 5.07
N LEU A 176 -8.44 16.13 5.85
CA LEU A 176 -8.03 17.22 6.73
C LEU A 176 -7.30 18.33 5.99
N THR A 177 -6.82 18.07 4.77
CA THR A 177 -6.12 19.04 3.93
C THR A 177 -7.11 20.06 3.38
N ASN A 178 -8.23 19.61 2.81
CA ASN A 178 -9.31 20.50 2.32
C ASN A 178 -10.44 20.71 3.34
N LYS A 179 -10.49 19.93 4.44
CA LYS A 179 -11.54 19.93 5.48
C LYS A 179 -12.90 19.51 4.94
N GLU A 180 -12.92 18.62 3.96
CA GLU A 180 -14.14 18.15 3.31
C GLU A 180 -14.52 16.75 3.79
N TRP A 181 -15.81 16.57 4.05
CA TRP A 181 -16.40 15.27 4.32
C TRP A 181 -16.97 14.67 3.05
N SER A 182 -16.81 13.37 2.91
CA SER A 182 -17.50 12.57 1.91
C SER A 182 -18.03 11.28 2.54
N GLN A 183 -19.11 10.79 1.99
CA GLN A 183 -19.65 9.46 2.28
C GLN A 183 -19.54 8.64 1.01
N MET A 184 -19.02 7.42 1.09
CA MET A 184 -19.04 6.53 -0.07
C MET A 184 -20.44 5.99 -0.30
N ASP A 185 -20.81 5.85 -1.57
CA ASP A 185 -22.05 5.19 -1.94
C ASP A 185 -22.12 3.79 -1.32
N PRO A 186 -23.28 3.36 -0.78
CA PRO A 186 -23.44 2.04 -0.21
C PRO A 186 -23.02 0.89 -1.14
N SER A 187 -23.09 1.07 -2.47
CA SER A 187 -22.64 0.06 -3.44
C SER A 187 -21.15 -0.24 -3.36
N GLU A 188 -20.33 0.70 -2.86
CA GLU A 188 -18.87 0.58 -2.83
C GLU A 188 -18.34 0.00 -1.52
N ILE A 189 -19.17 -0.04 -0.47
CA ILE A 189 -18.79 -0.57 0.85
C ILE A 189 -18.27 -2.02 0.78
N PRO A 190 -18.88 -2.94 0.00
CA PRO A 190 -18.33 -4.29 -0.15
C PRO A 190 -16.90 -4.29 -0.70
N LYS A 191 -16.63 -3.52 -1.75
CA LYS A 191 -15.29 -3.40 -2.34
C LYS A 191 -14.28 -2.83 -1.34
N ILE A 192 -14.68 -1.80 -0.59
CA ILE A 192 -13.83 -1.22 0.47
C ILE A 192 -13.48 -2.26 1.55
N LYS A 193 -14.42 -3.15 1.89
CA LYS A 193 -14.13 -4.23 2.85
C LYS A 193 -13.15 -5.26 2.28
N GLU A 194 -13.19 -5.51 0.98
CA GLU A 194 -12.25 -6.39 0.29
C GLU A 194 -10.83 -5.82 0.23
N THR A 195 -10.68 -4.49 0.24
CA THR A 195 -9.35 -3.85 0.27
C THR A 195 -8.73 -3.78 1.66
N LEU A 196 -9.48 -4.11 2.72
CA LEU A 196 -8.91 -4.16 4.06
C LEU A 196 -7.99 -5.38 4.21
N SER A 197 -6.80 -5.13 4.74
CA SER A 197 -5.83 -6.19 5.02
C SER A 197 -6.36 -7.22 6.03
N ASP A 198 -6.02 -8.48 5.82
CA ASP A 198 -6.30 -9.57 6.76
C ASP A 198 -5.59 -9.38 8.10
N PHE A 199 -4.47 -8.66 8.15
CA PHE A 199 -3.86 -8.25 9.42
C PHE A 199 -4.80 -7.35 10.25
N GLN A 200 -5.73 -6.66 9.60
CA GLN A 200 -6.72 -5.80 10.27
C GLN A 200 -8.03 -6.54 10.55
N THR A 201 -8.54 -7.31 9.60
CA THR A 201 -9.89 -7.89 9.69
C THR A 201 -9.91 -9.33 10.19
N ALA A 202 -8.81 -10.07 10.04
CA ALA A 202 -8.72 -11.50 10.35
C ALA A 202 -7.32 -11.90 10.86
N PRO A 203 -6.77 -11.25 11.92
CA PRO A 203 -5.39 -11.48 12.36
C PRO A 203 -5.08 -12.94 12.72
N SER A 204 -6.07 -13.69 13.23
CA SER A 204 -5.92 -15.12 13.51
C SER A 204 -5.76 -15.96 12.22
N ALA A 205 -6.53 -15.65 11.17
CA ALA A 205 -6.41 -16.34 9.90
C ALA A 205 -5.08 -16.02 9.21
N GLU A 206 -4.62 -14.77 9.33
CA GLU A 206 -3.34 -14.34 8.79
C GLU A 206 -2.16 -15.04 9.47
N LEU A 207 -2.17 -15.13 10.80
CA LEU A 207 -1.19 -15.92 11.56
C LEU A 207 -1.18 -17.39 11.14
N ALA A 208 -2.34 -17.97 10.82
CA ALA A 208 -2.44 -19.34 10.34
C ALA A 208 -1.82 -19.54 8.94
N LYS A 209 -1.84 -18.51 8.07
CA LYS A 209 -1.11 -18.54 6.80
C LYS A 209 0.39 -18.53 7.03
N ILE A 210 0.87 -17.63 7.90
CA ILE A 210 2.29 -17.48 8.22
C ILE A 210 2.85 -18.73 8.89
N ALA A 211 2.05 -19.39 9.75
CA ALA A 211 2.44 -20.64 10.44
C ALA A 211 2.81 -21.79 9.50
N LYS A 212 2.36 -21.77 8.24
CA LYS A 212 2.75 -22.77 7.22
C LYS A 212 4.24 -22.73 6.89
N TYR A 213 4.91 -21.62 7.19
CA TYR A 213 6.32 -21.37 6.91
C TYR A 213 7.19 -21.42 8.18
N ALA A 214 6.64 -21.93 9.29
CA ALA A 214 7.31 -21.94 10.60
C ALA A 214 8.70 -22.58 10.58
N ASP A 215 8.93 -23.55 9.71
CA ASP A 215 10.23 -24.24 9.57
C ASP A 215 11.38 -23.33 9.15
N HIS A 216 11.07 -22.14 8.62
CA HIS A 216 12.04 -21.14 8.19
C HIS A 216 12.21 -19.99 9.20
N PHE A 217 11.47 -20.04 10.31
CA PHE A 217 11.58 -19.06 11.37
C PHE A 217 12.57 -19.52 12.43
N SER A 218 13.40 -18.58 12.86
CA SER A 218 14.14 -18.67 14.11
C SER A 218 13.36 -17.99 15.24
N VAL A 219 13.60 -18.43 16.47
CA VAL A 219 12.99 -17.82 17.66
C VAL A 219 14.06 -17.05 18.42
N LYS A 220 13.77 -15.78 18.70
CA LYS A 220 14.55 -14.94 19.60
C LYS A 220 13.73 -14.74 20.88
N GLU A 221 14.20 -15.37 21.96
CA GLU A 221 13.69 -15.09 23.28
C GLU A 221 14.47 -13.94 23.90
N ASN A 222 13.76 -12.88 24.28
CA ASN A 222 14.30 -11.89 25.18
C ASN A 222 13.89 -12.33 26.59
N GLU A 223 14.83 -12.79 27.41
CA GLU A 223 14.51 -13.31 28.76
C GLU A 223 13.90 -12.22 29.68
N ASP A 224 14.21 -10.95 29.42
CA ASP A 224 13.94 -9.83 30.35
C ASP A 224 12.69 -8.97 30.02
N ASP A 225 12.07 -9.11 28.84
CA ASP A 225 11.02 -8.18 28.39
C ASP A 225 9.60 -8.79 28.31
N GLY A 226 9.46 -10.07 28.67
CA GLY A 226 8.19 -10.79 28.59
C GLY A 226 7.66 -11.00 27.17
N LYS A 227 8.52 -10.90 26.15
CA LYS A 227 8.15 -11.05 24.75
C LYS A 227 8.88 -12.23 24.11
N THR A 228 8.32 -12.70 23.01
CA THR A 228 8.96 -13.70 22.16
C THR A 228 8.84 -13.26 20.71
N THR A 229 9.92 -13.35 19.95
CA THR A 229 9.96 -12.91 18.55
C THR A 229 10.30 -14.07 17.64
N VAL A 230 9.47 -14.33 16.63
CA VAL A 230 9.82 -15.21 15.51
C VAL A 230 10.39 -14.36 14.38
N VAL A 231 11.49 -14.79 13.79
CA VAL A 231 12.25 -14.04 12.77
C VAL A 231 12.56 -14.92 11.58
N TYR A 232 12.24 -14.41 10.40
CA TYR A 232 12.72 -14.89 9.11
C TYR A 232 13.71 -13.85 8.56
N ASP A 233 14.85 -14.30 8.07
CA ASP A 233 15.87 -13.48 7.40
C ASP A 233 16.43 -14.31 6.25
N GLY A 234 16.14 -13.89 5.01
CA GLY A 234 16.47 -14.65 3.82
C GLY A 234 16.79 -13.78 2.62
N ASP A 235 17.50 -14.36 1.67
CA ASP A 235 17.93 -13.73 0.40
C ASP A 235 16.87 -13.80 -0.70
N GLY A 236 15.63 -14.18 -0.36
CA GLY A 236 14.51 -14.18 -1.30
C GLY A 236 14.48 -15.34 -2.31
N ILE A 237 15.47 -16.25 -2.27
CA ILE A 237 15.62 -17.32 -3.27
C ILE A 237 14.64 -18.47 -3.01
N ASP A 238 14.29 -18.73 -1.76
CA ASP A 238 13.38 -19.81 -1.42
C ASP A 238 11.91 -19.46 -1.75
N SER A 239 11.09 -20.49 -2.00
CA SER A 239 9.68 -20.33 -2.38
C SER A 239 8.84 -19.65 -1.30
N ASP A 240 9.31 -19.69 -0.05
CA ASP A 240 8.55 -19.26 1.12
C ASP A 240 8.80 -17.78 1.37
N ALA A 241 10.01 -17.28 1.11
CA ALA A 241 10.34 -15.87 0.98
C ALA A 241 9.42 -15.19 -0.05
N LYS A 242 9.26 -15.84 -1.22
CA LYS A 242 8.35 -15.36 -2.25
C LYS A 242 6.92 -15.35 -1.74
N ALA A 243 6.45 -16.40 -1.08
CA ALA A 243 5.08 -16.45 -0.56
C ALA A 243 4.81 -15.40 0.52
N LEU A 244 5.70 -15.24 1.50
CA LEU A 244 5.61 -14.22 2.56
C LEU A 244 5.65 -12.81 1.97
N THR A 245 6.52 -12.57 0.98
CA THR A 245 6.58 -11.29 0.26
C THR A 245 5.29 -11.04 -0.51
N MET A 246 4.75 -12.03 -1.21
CA MET A 246 3.50 -11.88 -1.95
C MET A 246 2.33 -11.58 -1.03
N GLU A 247 2.24 -12.22 0.14
CA GLU A 247 1.21 -11.94 1.14
C GLU A 247 1.34 -10.52 1.70
N LEU A 248 2.57 -10.07 1.99
CA LEU A 248 2.84 -8.70 2.42
C LEU A 248 2.44 -7.70 1.34
N LEU A 249 2.88 -7.90 0.09
CA LEU A 249 2.55 -7.02 -1.03
C LEU A 249 1.05 -7.02 -1.29
N ARG A 250 0.37 -8.16 -1.22
CA ARG A 250 -1.09 -8.24 -1.30
C ARG A 250 -1.75 -7.37 -0.26
N SER A 251 -1.29 -7.46 0.98
CA SER A 251 -1.80 -6.68 2.10
C SER A 251 -1.48 -5.18 2.02
N THR A 252 -0.39 -4.77 1.38
CA THR A 252 0.03 -3.35 1.35
C THR A 252 -0.26 -2.63 0.04
N LEU A 253 -0.25 -3.36 -1.07
CA LEU A 253 -0.40 -2.84 -2.44
C LEU A 253 -1.63 -3.39 -3.17
N GLY A 254 -2.43 -4.28 -2.55
CA GLY A 254 -3.61 -4.85 -3.20
C GLY A 254 -3.26 -5.69 -4.43
N THR A 255 -2.14 -6.42 -4.39
CA THR A 255 -1.62 -7.16 -5.56
C THR A 255 -2.62 -8.13 -6.17
N ASP A 256 -3.69 -8.55 -5.47
CA ASP A 256 -4.76 -9.37 -6.04
C ASP A 256 -5.33 -8.80 -7.34
N GLN A 257 -5.35 -7.46 -7.49
CA GLN A 257 -5.84 -6.76 -8.68
C GLN A 257 -4.79 -6.62 -9.78
N MET A 258 -3.51 -6.92 -9.52
CA MET A 258 -2.47 -6.86 -10.54
C MET A 258 -2.64 -7.96 -11.59
N GLU A 259 -2.26 -7.64 -12.82
CA GLU A 259 -2.20 -8.61 -13.91
C GLU A 259 -1.22 -9.75 -13.58
N GLN A 260 -1.55 -10.96 -14.05
CA GLN A 260 -0.74 -12.16 -13.74
C GLN A 260 0.71 -12.01 -14.20
N GLN A 261 0.95 -11.35 -15.34
CA GLN A 261 2.30 -11.10 -15.85
C GLN A 261 3.16 -10.25 -14.89
N VAL A 262 2.56 -9.25 -14.25
CA VAL A 262 3.24 -8.41 -13.25
C VAL A 262 3.51 -9.21 -11.98
N LYS A 263 2.54 -10.04 -11.54
CA LYS A 263 2.73 -10.94 -10.38
C LYS A 263 3.87 -11.94 -10.62
N ASP A 264 3.96 -12.48 -11.82
CA ASP A 264 4.96 -13.48 -12.18
C ASP A 264 6.37 -12.87 -12.30
N SER A 265 6.47 -11.58 -12.62
CA SER A 265 7.75 -10.85 -12.71
C SER A 265 8.34 -10.47 -11.34
N ILE A 266 7.54 -10.60 -10.27
CA ILE A 266 8.00 -10.33 -8.89
C ILE A 266 9.14 -11.28 -8.52
N ASN A 267 10.28 -10.67 -8.21
CA ASN A 267 11.50 -11.35 -7.81
C ASN A 267 12.04 -10.73 -6.51
N VAL A 268 12.05 -11.52 -5.45
CA VAL A 268 12.48 -11.12 -4.12
C VAL A 268 14.00 -11.18 -4.04
N LYS A 269 14.64 -10.09 -3.62
CA LYS A 269 16.10 -10.00 -3.42
C LYS A 269 16.49 -10.19 -1.97
N SER A 270 15.62 -9.78 -1.05
CA SER A 270 15.82 -9.92 0.38
C SER A 270 14.45 -9.84 1.06
N LEU A 271 14.32 -10.53 2.19
CA LEU A 271 13.20 -10.36 3.10
C LEU A 271 13.70 -10.56 4.54
N ALA A 272 13.57 -9.52 5.35
CA ALA A 272 13.65 -9.61 6.80
C ALA A 272 12.24 -9.44 7.36
N TYR A 273 11.75 -10.43 8.10
CA TYR A 273 10.40 -10.47 8.62
C TYR A 273 10.39 -10.91 10.08
N SER A 274 9.69 -10.20 10.95
CA SER A 274 9.59 -10.57 12.36
C SER A 274 8.21 -10.31 12.93
N LEU A 275 7.76 -11.22 13.79
CA LEU A 275 6.56 -11.08 14.59
C LEU A 275 6.94 -11.18 16.06
N THR A 276 6.56 -10.16 16.83
CA THR A 276 6.76 -10.10 18.28
C THR A 276 5.44 -10.34 18.99
N PHE A 277 5.45 -11.21 19.99
CA PHE A 277 4.29 -11.61 20.77
C PHE A 277 4.50 -11.34 22.26
N ASP A 278 3.41 -11.08 22.96
CA ASP A 278 3.37 -11.06 24.42
C ASP A 278 3.40 -12.49 24.98
N ARG A 279 4.37 -12.82 25.84
CA ARG A 279 4.57 -14.19 26.33
C ARG A 279 3.45 -14.65 27.28
N ALA A 280 2.78 -13.74 27.98
CA ALA A 280 1.74 -14.09 28.94
C ALA A 280 0.42 -14.42 28.26
N THR A 281 0.03 -13.60 27.29
CA THR A 281 -1.27 -13.66 26.59
C THR A 281 -1.20 -14.39 25.26
N GLY A 282 -0.03 -14.41 24.61
CA GLY A 282 0.14 -14.88 23.23
C GLY A 282 -0.31 -13.87 22.17
N TYR A 283 -0.76 -12.66 22.56
CA TYR A 283 -1.20 -11.68 21.58
C TYR A 283 -0.03 -11.16 20.73
N PRO A 284 -0.23 -10.94 19.42
CA PRO A 284 0.75 -10.23 18.62
C PRO A 284 0.85 -8.80 19.12
N LEU A 285 2.08 -8.31 19.20
CA LEU A 285 2.42 -6.95 19.58
C LEU A 285 2.90 -6.18 18.36
N GLN A 286 3.70 -6.80 17.51
CA GLN A 286 4.30 -6.12 16.36
C GLN A 286 4.63 -7.09 15.23
N LEU A 287 4.43 -6.63 14.00
CA LEU A 287 5.00 -7.18 12.78
C LEU A 287 5.96 -6.14 12.20
N LYS A 288 7.16 -6.57 11.82
CA LYS A 288 8.10 -5.77 11.03
C LYS A 288 8.53 -6.57 9.82
N ALA A 289 8.45 -5.97 8.65
CA ALA A 289 8.94 -6.53 7.42
C ALA A 289 9.77 -5.48 6.67
N GLU A 290 10.90 -5.91 6.13
CA GLU A 290 11.74 -5.12 5.23
C GLU A 290 12.08 -6.02 4.05
N GLY A 291 11.85 -5.53 2.83
CA GLY A 291 12.06 -6.32 1.63
C GLY A 291 12.56 -5.49 0.46
N ASP A 292 13.48 -6.07 -0.29
CA ASP A 292 13.89 -5.60 -1.60
C ASP A 292 13.31 -6.50 -2.67
N VAL A 293 12.54 -5.94 -3.58
CA VAL A 293 11.83 -6.68 -4.62
C VAL A 293 12.07 -6.00 -5.96
N THR A 294 12.15 -6.78 -7.04
CA THR A 294 12.05 -6.25 -8.39
C THR A 294 10.73 -6.67 -9.02
N VAL A 295 10.07 -5.74 -9.69
CA VAL A 295 8.80 -5.95 -10.38
C VAL A 295 8.89 -5.36 -11.79
N GLU A 296 8.37 -6.06 -12.79
CA GLU A 296 8.27 -5.55 -14.16
C GLU A 296 6.81 -5.19 -14.44
N TYR A 297 6.50 -3.89 -14.45
CA TYR A 297 5.22 -3.37 -14.92
C TYR A 297 5.17 -3.32 -16.45
N GLU A 298 6.31 -3.00 -17.08
CA GLU A 298 6.52 -3.08 -18.51
C GLU A 298 7.53 -4.20 -18.82
N PRO A 299 7.27 -5.04 -19.84
CA PRO A 299 8.18 -6.12 -20.21
C PRO A 299 9.62 -5.64 -20.44
N GLY A 300 10.58 -6.24 -19.73
CA GLY A 300 12.00 -5.92 -19.89
C GLY A 300 12.46 -4.63 -19.20
N LYS A 301 11.60 -3.98 -18.43
CA LYS A 301 11.94 -2.80 -17.61
C LYS A 301 11.65 -3.06 -16.13
N PRO A 302 12.58 -3.72 -15.40
CA PRO A 302 12.39 -3.98 -13.98
C PRO A 302 12.54 -2.72 -13.15
N SER A 303 11.52 -2.44 -12.35
CA SER A 303 11.55 -1.47 -11.26
C SER A 303 12.04 -2.14 -9.98
N LYS A 304 12.84 -1.41 -9.18
CA LYS A 304 13.28 -1.85 -7.84
C LYS A 304 12.39 -1.22 -6.80
N LEU A 305 11.82 -2.04 -5.92
CA LEU A 305 11.01 -1.63 -4.79
C LEU A 305 11.73 -2.00 -3.50
N HIS A 306 12.11 -0.99 -2.72
CA HIS A 306 12.48 -1.19 -1.32
C HIS A 306 11.29 -0.83 -0.44
N GLN A 307 10.89 -1.73 0.46
CA GLN A 307 9.72 -1.56 1.32
C GLN A 307 10.07 -1.85 2.78
N THR A 308 9.70 -0.94 3.68
CA THR A 308 9.67 -1.17 5.12
C THR A 308 8.24 -1.06 5.61
N PHE A 309 7.78 -2.09 6.31
CA PHE A 309 6.44 -2.18 6.87
C PHE A 309 6.52 -2.50 8.37
N VAL A 310 5.84 -1.70 9.18
CA VAL A 310 5.71 -1.91 10.61
C VAL A 310 4.25 -1.84 10.98
N LEU A 311 3.77 -2.85 11.70
CA LEU A 311 2.43 -2.92 12.22
C LEU A 311 2.48 -3.23 13.71
N THR A 312 1.79 -2.46 14.53
CA THR A 312 1.75 -2.63 15.99
C THR A 312 0.31 -2.76 16.44
N TYR A 313 0.06 -3.73 17.32
CA TYR A 313 -1.23 -3.98 17.93
C TYR A 313 -1.21 -3.60 19.41
N SER A 314 -2.33 -3.10 19.91
CA SER A 314 -2.50 -2.80 21.33
C SER A 314 -3.98 -2.80 21.71
N GLY A 315 -4.31 -2.71 22.99
CA GLY A 315 -5.70 -2.58 23.47
C GLY A 315 -6.61 -3.73 23.05
N TRP A 316 -6.11 -4.97 23.07
CA TRP A 316 -6.90 -6.15 22.73
C TRP A 316 -8.16 -6.26 23.59
N ASN A 317 -9.33 -6.38 22.94
CA ASN A 317 -10.66 -6.43 23.54
C ASN A 317 -11.08 -5.15 24.30
N GLU A 318 -10.34 -4.06 24.16
CA GLU A 318 -10.83 -2.76 24.58
C GLU A 318 -11.96 -2.34 23.64
N LYS A 319 -13.06 -1.84 24.21
CA LYS A 319 -14.17 -1.31 23.42
C LYS A 319 -13.95 0.17 23.21
N ALA A 320 -13.94 0.61 21.96
CA ALA A 320 -14.00 2.02 21.65
C ALA A 320 -15.14 2.26 20.64
N ALA A 321 -16.14 3.04 21.06
CA ALA A 321 -17.26 3.35 20.19
C ALA A 321 -16.79 4.07 18.93
N VAL A 322 -16.93 3.42 17.78
CA VAL A 322 -16.70 4.02 16.46
C VAL A 322 -17.94 4.84 16.10
N THR A 323 -17.95 6.12 16.48
CA THR A 323 -19.05 7.04 16.16
C THR A 323 -18.64 8.05 15.11
N VAL A 324 -19.40 8.09 14.02
CA VAL A 324 -19.23 9.09 12.96
C VAL A 324 -19.73 10.46 13.45
N PRO A 325 -19.04 11.57 13.18
CA PRO A 325 -19.57 12.91 13.42
C PRO A 325 -20.83 13.20 12.59
N LYS A 326 -21.59 14.24 12.95
CA LYS A 326 -22.82 14.57 12.23
C LYS A 326 -22.50 15.04 10.80
N GLU A 327 -21.44 15.83 10.68
CA GLU A 327 -20.92 16.36 9.42
C GLU A 327 -20.59 15.25 8.42
N GLY A 328 -20.05 14.13 8.89
CA GLY A 328 -19.79 12.96 8.06
C GLY A 328 -21.07 12.24 7.61
N ARG A 329 -22.07 12.11 8.48
CA ARG A 329 -23.35 11.48 8.13
C ARG A 329 -24.19 12.30 7.16
N ASP A 330 -24.05 13.62 7.21
CA ASP A 330 -24.77 14.56 6.34
C ASP A 330 -23.94 14.90 5.08
N ALA A 331 -22.79 14.26 4.88
CA ALA A 331 -21.87 14.51 3.79
C ALA A 331 -22.46 14.07 2.43
N PRO A 332 -22.04 14.69 1.32
CA PRO A 332 -22.43 14.21 0.00
C PRO A 332 -21.95 12.78 -0.24
N SER A 333 -22.84 11.97 -0.84
CA SER A 333 -22.47 10.66 -1.36
C SER A 333 -21.57 10.82 -2.57
N VAL A 334 -20.47 10.07 -2.61
CA VAL A 334 -19.53 10.03 -3.74
C VAL A 334 -19.40 8.60 -4.24
N ILE A 335 -19.34 8.47 -5.56
CA ILE A 335 -18.97 7.22 -6.24
C ILE A 335 -17.56 7.46 -6.79
N PRO A 336 -16.58 6.59 -6.50
CA PRO A 336 -15.27 6.67 -7.13
C PRO A 336 -15.43 6.66 -8.66
N PRO A 337 -14.62 7.42 -9.40
CA PRO A 337 -14.60 7.31 -10.86
C PRO A 337 -14.35 5.84 -11.27
N SER A 338 -15.04 5.35 -12.30
CA SER A 338 -14.80 4.01 -12.83
C SER A 338 -13.38 3.89 -13.39
N GLU A 339 -12.81 2.68 -13.41
CA GLU A 339 -11.49 2.42 -14.04
C GLU A 339 -11.45 2.93 -15.47
N GLU A 340 -12.50 2.69 -16.27
CA GLU A 340 -12.63 3.22 -17.63
C GLU A 340 -12.54 4.76 -17.69
N LEU A 341 -13.11 5.47 -16.71
CA LEU A 341 -13.03 6.93 -16.64
C LEU A 341 -11.64 7.39 -16.19
N LEU A 342 -10.96 6.61 -15.35
CA LEU A 342 -9.59 6.88 -14.93
C LEU A 342 -8.62 6.69 -16.10
N ASP A 343 -8.79 5.64 -16.90
CA ASP A 343 -7.97 5.36 -18.10
C ASP A 343 -8.17 6.45 -19.17
N GLU A 344 -9.40 6.91 -19.40
CA GLU A 344 -9.65 8.04 -20.30
C GLU A 344 -9.00 9.34 -19.81
N LEU A 345 -8.95 9.55 -18.49
CA LEU A 345 -8.33 10.75 -17.90
C LEU A 345 -6.80 10.70 -17.94
N THR A 346 -6.19 9.51 -17.94
CA THR A 346 -4.73 9.34 -18.05
C THR A 346 -4.27 9.34 -19.50
N GLU A 347 -5.03 8.77 -20.45
CA GLU A 347 -4.73 8.82 -21.89
C GLU A 347 -4.94 10.23 -22.50
N GLY A 348 -5.80 11.04 -21.88
CA GLY A 348 -6.12 12.41 -22.34
C GLY A 348 -5.09 13.48 -21.94
N LEU A 349 -4.09 13.16 -21.11
CA LEU A 349 -3.04 14.09 -20.74
C LEU A 349 -1.96 14.10 -21.84
N PRO A 350 -1.70 15.24 -22.51
CA PRO A 350 -0.62 15.31 -23.48
C PRO A 350 0.70 15.00 -22.77
N ALA A 351 1.47 14.05 -23.30
CA ALA A 351 2.83 13.77 -22.86
C ALA A 351 3.63 15.09 -22.84
N SER A 352 3.92 15.59 -21.64
CA SER A 352 4.66 16.83 -21.42
C SER A 352 6.15 16.56 -21.25
#